data_AF-A0A6G3XGI8-F1
#
_entry.id   AF-A0A6G3XGI8-F1
#
_cell.length_a   1.000
_cell.length_b   1.000
_cell.length_c   1.000
_cell.angle_alpha   90.00
_cell.angle_beta   90.00
_cell.angle_gamma   90.00
#
_symmetry.space_group_name_H-M   'P 1'
#
loop_
_entity.id
_entity.type
_entity.pdbx_description
1 polymer ?
#
loop_
_entity_poly.entity_id
_entity_poly.type
_entity_poly.pdbx_seq_one_letter_code
_entity_poly.pdbx_strand_id
1 'polypeptide(L)'
;MPAPSLQVARPHIPAPVTLPPGDRRRVLARAEHWVLAGVLFAAYTVVSVGRHRHMAGLSWDLGIFEQVVRAYAQLRTPVADLKGPGFIILGDHFSPVTALLAPPYRLFPSPVTLLVAQAALFALSAVPVTRAAARLLGRRGGLALGLAYGLSWGIQRAVDFDFHEICFAVPLIAFSLEALARRPRAALWWALPLVLVKEDLGLTLAAIALVIAWRACGSSPRTVRYALGVAVFGVAAAVLVLTVIIPSFNTAGGYDDWTKVSDAGSPFDGLATKLRTLAWLLVPTTGLLALRSPLVLVALPTLGWRFLSGDEHYWGTDWHYSAVLMPVAFLALTDALPAVRHSTHAWLCSYTVQLPVAIAAAALALTTSLPLAQLTGTEVYRKPAAVSGVERLLARIPDDATVEANIGPISRLASRCRVFWLGDTQGAAPEYIALENIGDRYRDPVGYARQLHPFAEYDIAGETGGYVLLQRRAAAGG
;
A
#
# COMPACT_ATOMS: atom_id res chain seq x y z
N MET A 1 26.01 -51.15 61.57
CA MET A 1 25.32 -50.79 60.32
C MET A 1 25.33 -49.28 60.18
N PRO A 2 25.97 -48.68 59.16
CA PRO A 2 25.79 -47.26 58.87
C PRO A 2 24.53 -47.05 58.03
N ALA A 3 23.83 -45.94 58.29
CA ALA A 3 22.57 -45.56 57.66
C ALA A 3 22.72 -45.28 56.15
N PRO A 4 21.68 -45.53 55.33
CA PRO A 4 21.73 -45.26 53.90
C PRO A 4 21.70 -43.75 53.64
N SER A 5 22.73 -43.24 52.99
CA SER A 5 22.80 -41.87 52.49
C SER A 5 21.78 -41.68 51.37
N LEU A 6 20.75 -40.85 51.60
CA LEU A 6 19.83 -40.37 50.59
C LEU A 6 20.59 -39.56 49.52
N GLN A 7 20.74 -40.11 48.31
CA GLN A 7 21.17 -39.36 47.13
C GLN A 7 20.00 -38.52 46.62
N VAL A 8 20.01 -37.23 46.93
CA VAL A 8 19.13 -36.25 46.29
C VAL A 8 19.63 -36.04 44.86
N ALA A 9 18.85 -36.49 43.87
CA ALA A 9 19.13 -36.24 42.46
C ALA A 9 19.15 -34.72 42.21
N ARG A 10 20.30 -34.18 41.80
CA ARG A 10 20.39 -32.77 41.38
C ARG A 10 19.58 -32.58 40.10
N PRO A 11 18.74 -31.54 40.00
CA PRO A 11 17.98 -31.26 38.78
C PRO A 11 18.93 -31.04 37.61
N HIS A 12 18.67 -31.72 36.49
CA HIS A 12 19.45 -31.56 35.27
C HIS A 12 19.07 -30.21 34.63
N ILE A 13 19.80 -29.16 34.95
CA ILE A 13 19.66 -27.86 34.30
C ILE A 13 20.36 -27.97 32.93
N PRO A 14 19.65 -27.87 31.79
CA PRO A 14 20.28 -27.90 30.48
C PRO A 14 21.22 -26.70 30.36
N ALA A 15 22.49 -26.95 30.00
CA ALA A 15 23.41 -25.86 29.71
C ALA A 15 22.85 -25.00 28.55
N PRO A 16 22.97 -23.66 28.61
CA PRO A 16 22.51 -22.79 27.54
C PRO A 16 23.18 -23.21 26.23
N VAL A 17 22.37 -23.44 25.19
CA VAL A 17 22.85 -23.84 23.86
C VAL A 17 23.74 -22.72 23.30
N THR A 18 25.05 -22.81 23.51
CA THR A 18 26.04 -21.94 22.90
C THR A 18 26.25 -22.39 21.46
N LEU A 19 25.58 -21.73 20.51
CA LEU A 19 25.81 -21.96 19.09
C LEU A 19 27.29 -21.70 18.72
N PRO A 20 27.93 -22.58 17.93
CA PRO A 20 29.30 -22.39 17.46
C PRO A 20 29.49 -21.03 16.75
N PRO A 21 30.68 -20.42 16.82
CA PRO A 21 30.96 -19.13 16.19
C PRO A 21 30.65 -19.07 14.68
N GLY A 22 30.78 -20.19 13.97
CA GLY A 22 30.43 -20.33 12.55
C GLY A 22 28.92 -20.30 12.26
N ASP A 23 28.11 -20.83 13.17
CA ASP A 23 26.65 -20.79 13.05
C ASP A 23 26.09 -19.42 13.40
N ARG A 24 26.69 -18.68 14.35
CA ARG A 24 26.33 -17.28 14.61
C ARG A 24 26.52 -16.41 13.36
N ARG A 25 27.62 -16.54 12.61
CA ARG A 25 27.83 -15.80 11.36
C ARG A 25 26.82 -16.17 10.26
N ARG A 26 26.41 -17.44 10.18
CA ARG A 26 25.38 -17.89 9.22
C ARG A 26 23.96 -17.46 9.62
N VAL A 27 23.64 -17.47 10.91
CA VAL A 27 22.36 -16.97 11.46
C VAL A 27 22.26 -15.46 11.28
N LEU A 28 23.32 -14.71 11.59
CA LEU A 28 23.37 -13.26 11.35
C LEU A 28 23.26 -12.92 9.86
N ALA A 29 23.96 -13.63 8.98
CA ALA A 29 23.84 -13.45 7.53
C ALA A 29 22.41 -13.75 6.98
N ARG A 30 21.65 -14.62 7.66
CA ARG A 30 20.23 -14.88 7.35
C ARG A 30 19.28 -13.82 7.93
N ALA A 31 19.68 -13.13 8.99
CA ALA A 31 18.86 -12.13 9.68
C ALA A 31 18.92 -10.73 9.05
N GLU A 32 19.96 -10.39 8.31
CA GLU A 32 20.17 -9.01 7.80
C GLU A 32 19.05 -8.45 6.93
N HIS A 33 18.41 -9.32 6.14
CA HIS A 33 17.28 -8.97 5.30
C HIS A 33 16.06 -8.60 6.15
N TRP A 34 15.91 -9.28 7.28
CA TRP A 34 14.89 -8.98 8.28
C TRP A 34 15.23 -7.76 9.11
N VAL A 35 16.51 -7.52 9.40
CA VAL A 35 16.97 -6.28 10.05
C VAL A 35 16.67 -5.08 9.15
N LEU A 36 17.01 -5.17 7.86
CA LEU A 36 16.70 -4.12 6.89
C LEU A 36 15.18 -3.89 6.79
N ALA A 37 14.39 -4.96 6.68
CA ALA A 37 12.93 -4.85 6.71
C ALA A 37 12.43 -4.20 8.01
N GLY A 38 12.99 -4.55 9.18
CA GLY A 38 12.64 -3.92 10.45
C GLY A 38 12.97 -2.42 10.50
N VAL A 39 14.10 -2.01 9.95
CA VAL A 39 14.48 -0.59 9.83
C VAL A 39 13.54 0.15 8.88
N LEU A 40 13.23 -0.43 7.71
CA LEU A 40 12.30 0.15 6.75
C LEU A 40 10.89 0.24 7.33
N PHE A 41 10.43 -0.78 8.06
CA PHE A 41 9.16 -0.77 8.77
C PHE A 41 9.09 0.41 9.73
N ALA A 42 10.08 0.56 10.60
CA ALA A 42 10.14 1.69 11.55
C ALA A 42 10.14 3.05 10.81
N ALA A 43 10.93 3.18 9.74
CA ALA A 43 10.99 4.39 8.93
C ALA A 43 9.64 4.74 8.28
N TYR A 44 8.99 3.78 7.62
CA TYR A 44 7.69 3.96 6.98
C TYR A 44 6.59 4.27 8.01
N THR A 45 6.57 3.57 9.14
CA THR A 45 5.63 3.83 10.22
C THR A 45 5.79 5.24 10.78
N VAL A 46 7.03 5.69 11.03
CA VAL A 46 7.27 7.06 11.53
C VAL A 46 6.76 8.10 10.55
N VAL A 47 7.03 7.97 9.24
CA VAL A 47 6.53 8.93 8.23
C VAL A 47 5.01 8.89 8.15
N SER A 48 4.42 7.71 7.98
CA SER A 48 2.98 7.58 7.76
C SER A 48 2.16 8.02 8.99
N VAL A 49 2.58 7.59 10.20
CA VAL A 49 1.95 8.02 11.46
C VAL A 49 2.27 9.47 11.78
N GLY A 50 3.48 9.95 11.46
CA GLY A 50 3.86 11.35 11.60
C GLY A 50 2.92 12.26 10.81
N ARG A 51 2.70 11.96 9.53
CA ARG A 51 1.74 12.67 8.67
C ARG A 51 0.33 12.63 9.23
N HIS A 52 -0.13 11.46 9.69
CA HIS A 52 -1.43 11.32 10.34
C HIS A 52 -1.54 12.21 11.60
N ARG A 53 -0.51 12.25 12.46
CA ARG A 53 -0.43 13.11 13.66
C ARG A 53 -0.39 14.60 13.34
N HIS A 54 0.01 14.98 12.12
CA HIS A 54 -0.02 16.35 11.63
C HIS A 54 -1.32 16.70 10.91
N MET A 55 -2.24 15.74 10.70
CA MET A 55 -3.39 15.89 9.80
C MET A 55 -2.97 16.35 8.39
N ALA A 56 -1.80 15.89 7.92
CA ALA A 56 -1.20 16.28 6.64
C ALA A 56 -1.58 15.36 5.46
N GLY A 57 -2.48 14.39 5.68
CA GLY A 57 -2.99 13.47 4.67
C GLY A 57 -4.31 13.97 4.06
N LEU A 58 -4.60 13.54 2.84
CA LEU A 58 -5.88 13.85 2.18
C LEU A 58 -7.05 13.11 2.84
N SER A 59 -6.77 12.04 3.60
CA SER A 59 -7.65 11.37 4.56
C SER A 59 -8.94 10.75 4.01
N TRP A 60 -9.28 11.02 2.75
CA TRP A 60 -10.43 10.50 2.04
C TRP A 60 -10.32 8.98 1.87
N ASP A 61 -9.27 8.51 1.20
CA ASP A 61 -9.03 7.07 1.00
C ASP A 61 -8.84 6.35 2.33
N LEU A 62 -8.06 6.94 3.25
CA LEU A 62 -7.88 6.38 4.59
C LEU A 62 -9.22 6.24 5.34
N GLY A 63 -10.11 7.24 5.22
CA GLY A 63 -11.45 7.20 5.80
C GLY A 63 -12.33 6.11 5.18
N ILE A 64 -12.28 5.94 3.85
CA ILE A 64 -13.02 4.88 3.15
C ILE A 64 -12.56 3.50 3.64
N PHE A 65 -11.25 3.24 3.63
CA PHE A 65 -10.72 1.96 4.10
C PHE A 65 -10.96 1.74 5.59
N GLU A 66 -10.96 2.79 6.40
CA GLU A 66 -11.33 2.71 7.82
C GLU A 66 -12.76 2.20 8.00
N GLN A 67 -13.74 2.76 7.28
CA GLN A 67 -15.13 2.32 7.33
C GLN A 67 -15.28 0.85 6.91
N VAL A 68 -14.59 0.46 5.83
CA VAL A 68 -14.61 -0.89 5.27
C VAL A 68 -14.00 -1.91 6.25
N VAL A 69 -12.80 -1.64 6.77
CA VAL A 69 -12.12 -2.55 7.70
C VAL A 69 -12.86 -2.62 9.03
N ARG A 70 -13.43 -1.51 9.53
CA ARG A 70 -14.30 -1.50 10.72
C ARG A 70 -15.54 -2.38 10.51
N ALA A 71 -16.16 -2.33 9.33
CA ALA A 71 -17.29 -3.19 8.99
C ALA A 71 -16.90 -4.67 8.96
N TYR A 72 -15.78 -5.04 8.31
CA TYR A 72 -15.26 -6.41 8.33
C TYR A 72 -14.92 -6.87 9.76
N ALA A 73 -14.32 -6.00 10.57
CA ALA A 73 -14.07 -6.25 11.99
C ALA A 73 -15.37 -6.49 12.78
N GLN A 74 -16.52 -6.02 12.33
CA GLN A 74 -17.81 -6.30 12.96
C GLN A 74 -18.60 -7.41 12.27
N LEU A 75 -18.02 -8.08 11.27
CA LEU A 75 -18.69 -9.07 10.41
C LEU A 75 -19.94 -8.50 9.73
N ARG A 76 -19.87 -7.23 9.33
CA ARG A 76 -20.94 -6.51 8.62
C ARG A 76 -20.56 -6.32 7.15
N THR A 77 -21.57 -5.99 6.34
CA THR A 77 -21.36 -5.56 4.95
C THR A 77 -20.40 -4.36 4.91
N PRO A 78 -19.38 -4.36 4.02
CA PRO A 78 -18.37 -3.30 3.94
C PRO A 78 -18.92 -2.04 3.27
N VAL A 79 -19.73 -1.31 4.03
CA VAL A 79 -20.31 -0.02 3.60
C VAL A 79 -19.28 1.09 3.79
N ALA A 80 -19.12 1.92 2.76
CA ALA A 80 -18.31 3.13 2.75
C ALA A 80 -19.23 4.33 2.54
N ASP A 81 -19.86 4.82 3.62
CA ASP A 81 -20.78 5.97 3.59
C ASP A 81 -20.11 7.26 3.05
N LEU A 82 -18.77 7.34 3.08
CA LEU A 82 -18.02 8.42 2.42
C LEU A 82 -18.21 8.44 0.90
N LYS A 83 -18.44 7.30 0.23
CA LYS A 83 -18.72 7.24 -1.21
C LYS A 83 -20.21 7.41 -1.55
N GLY A 84 -21.03 7.72 -0.54
CA GLY A 84 -22.47 7.75 -0.63
C GLY A 84 -23.10 6.86 0.44
N PRO A 85 -24.18 7.28 1.10
CA PRO A 85 -24.85 6.50 2.14
C PRO A 85 -25.20 5.08 1.68
N GLY A 86 -24.75 4.08 2.43
CA GLY A 86 -25.04 2.67 2.14
C GLY A 86 -24.23 2.07 0.98
N PHE A 87 -23.29 2.80 0.38
CA PHE A 87 -22.49 2.31 -0.73
C PHE A 87 -21.60 1.12 -0.33
N ILE A 88 -21.72 -0.01 -1.04
CA ILE A 88 -20.91 -1.20 -0.80
C ILE A 88 -19.59 -1.07 -1.57
N ILE A 89 -18.45 -1.05 -0.86
CA ILE A 89 -17.14 -0.74 -1.49
C ILE A 89 -16.74 -1.70 -2.61
N LEU A 90 -17.24 -2.94 -2.58
CA LEU A 90 -16.97 -3.95 -3.62
C LEU A 90 -17.58 -3.58 -4.98
N GLY A 91 -18.50 -2.61 -5.02
CA GLY A 91 -19.03 -2.01 -6.24
C GLY A 91 -18.15 -0.89 -6.83
N ASP A 92 -17.07 -0.51 -6.13
CA ASP A 92 -16.08 0.46 -6.59
C ASP A 92 -14.75 -0.22 -6.88
N HIS A 93 -14.16 -0.85 -5.87
CA HIS A 93 -12.92 -1.62 -6.01
C HIS A 93 -13.08 -3.02 -5.42
N PHE A 94 -12.63 -4.02 -6.16
CA PHE A 94 -12.67 -5.40 -5.70
C PHE A 94 -11.41 -5.72 -4.90
N SER A 95 -11.46 -5.41 -3.60
CA SER A 95 -10.33 -5.55 -2.67
C SER A 95 -10.66 -6.36 -1.40
N PRO A 96 -11.28 -7.55 -1.48
CA PRO A 96 -11.66 -8.35 -0.31
C PRO A 96 -10.47 -8.77 0.57
N VAL A 97 -9.23 -8.71 0.08
CA VAL A 97 -8.02 -8.95 0.89
C VAL A 97 -7.96 -8.05 2.14
N THR A 98 -8.55 -6.86 2.09
CA THR A 98 -8.56 -5.90 3.21
C THR A 98 -9.25 -6.45 4.46
N ALA A 99 -10.12 -7.46 4.31
CA ALA A 99 -10.71 -8.19 5.43
C ALA A 99 -9.65 -8.87 6.33
N LEU A 100 -8.44 -9.15 5.83
CA LEU A 100 -7.33 -9.67 6.65
C LEU A 100 -6.85 -8.68 7.72
N LEU A 101 -7.19 -7.39 7.59
CA LEU A 101 -6.91 -6.37 8.61
C LEU A 101 -7.96 -6.35 9.74
N ALA A 102 -9.07 -7.07 9.61
CA ALA A 102 -10.11 -7.08 10.62
C ALA A 102 -9.62 -7.56 12.01
N PRO A 103 -8.83 -8.66 12.15
CA PRO A 103 -8.32 -9.07 13.45
C PRO A 103 -7.40 -8.04 14.14
N PRO A 104 -6.35 -7.48 13.50
CA PRO A 104 -5.53 -6.45 14.15
C PRO A 104 -6.33 -5.16 14.41
N TYR A 105 -7.29 -4.82 13.54
CA TYR A 105 -8.16 -3.67 13.76
C TYR A 105 -9.08 -3.84 14.97
N ARG A 106 -9.59 -5.06 15.25
CA ARG A 106 -10.34 -5.32 16.49
C ARG A 106 -9.52 -5.06 17.76
N LEU A 107 -8.22 -5.34 17.71
CA LEU A 107 -7.31 -5.10 18.83
C LEU A 107 -6.98 -3.62 18.99
N PHE A 108 -6.89 -2.91 17.85
CA PHE A 108 -6.52 -1.50 17.79
C PHE A 108 -7.41 -0.77 16.76
N PRO A 109 -8.65 -0.37 17.13
CA PRO A 109 -9.62 0.22 16.19
C PRO A 109 -9.26 1.67 15.87
N SER A 110 -8.34 1.85 14.93
CA SER A 110 -7.79 3.15 14.55
C SER A 110 -7.25 3.13 13.11
N PRO A 111 -7.31 4.26 12.37
CA PRO A 111 -6.67 4.38 11.06
C PRO A 111 -5.17 4.14 11.11
N VAL A 112 -4.53 4.40 12.25
CA VAL A 112 -3.11 4.12 12.48
C VAL A 112 -2.79 2.64 12.29
N THR A 113 -3.71 1.73 12.62
CA THR A 113 -3.54 0.29 12.44
C THR A 113 -3.38 -0.07 10.97
N LEU A 114 -4.15 0.57 10.09
CA LEU A 114 -4.07 0.38 8.64
C LEU A 114 -2.73 0.89 8.11
N LEU A 115 -2.32 2.10 8.52
CA LEU A 115 -1.03 2.70 8.14
C LEU A 115 0.17 1.83 8.58
N VAL A 116 0.12 1.30 9.80
CA VAL A 116 1.16 0.40 10.33
C VAL A 116 1.17 -0.93 9.57
N ALA A 117 0.00 -1.50 9.25
CA ALA A 117 -0.08 -2.73 8.47
C ALA A 117 0.49 -2.55 7.05
N GLN A 118 0.17 -1.45 6.38
CA GLN A 118 0.74 -1.09 5.08
C GLN A 118 2.27 -0.95 5.16
N ALA A 119 2.79 -0.22 6.16
CA ALA A 119 4.22 -0.09 6.40
C ALA A 119 4.90 -1.45 6.58
N ALA A 120 4.27 -2.38 7.33
CA ALA A 120 4.80 -3.73 7.54
C ALA A 120 4.85 -4.54 6.24
N LEU A 121 3.82 -4.46 5.39
CA LEU A 121 3.75 -5.20 4.13
C LEU A 121 4.76 -4.68 3.10
N PHE A 122 4.93 -3.35 2.97
CA PHE A 122 5.98 -2.76 2.13
C PHE A 122 7.39 -3.03 2.65
N ALA A 123 7.59 -3.09 3.97
CA ALA A 123 8.88 -3.49 4.53
C ALA A 123 9.16 -4.98 4.28
N LEU A 124 8.14 -5.83 4.42
CA LEU A 124 8.25 -7.28 4.21
C LEU A 124 8.66 -7.61 2.77
N SER A 125 8.19 -6.87 1.77
CA SER A 125 8.56 -7.08 0.37
C SER A 125 10.03 -6.79 0.07
N ALA A 126 10.75 -6.06 0.93
CA ALA A 126 12.19 -5.87 0.79
C ALA A 126 12.97 -7.17 1.07
N VAL A 127 12.42 -8.10 1.87
CA VAL A 127 13.06 -9.38 2.21
C VAL A 127 13.38 -10.22 0.97
N PRO A 128 12.41 -10.59 0.11
CA PRO A 128 12.68 -11.38 -1.09
C PRO A 128 13.61 -10.68 -2.08
N VAL A 129 13.52 -9.36 -2.23
CA VAL A 129 14.40 -8.57 -3.13
C VAL A 129 15.85 -8.63 -2.65
N THR A 130 16.08 -8.26 -1.38
CA THR A 130 17.40 -8.29 -0.76
C THR A 130 18.00 -9.70 -0.83
N ARG A 131 17.15 -10.74 -0.62
CA ARG A 131 17.58 -12.14 -0.54
C ARG A 131 17.90 -12.71 -1.91
N ALA A 132 17.17 -12.30 -2.95
CA ALA A 132 17.47 -12.60 -4.33
C ALA A 132 18.82 -12.00 -4.73
N ALA A 133 19.01 -10.71 -4.45
CA ALA A 133 20.23 -9.98 -4.76
C ALA A 133 21.44 -10.54 -3.99
N ALA A 134 21.30 -10.85 -2.71
CA ALA A 134 22.39 -11.38 -1.88
C ALA A 134 22.92 -12.73 -2.38
N ARG A 135 22.06 -13.58 -2.96
CA ARG A 135 22.47 -14.87 -3.54
C ARG A 135 23.37 -14.70 -4.76
N LEU A 136 23.23 -13.61 -5.51
CA LEU A 136 23.98 -13.37 -6.75
C LEU A 136 25.18 -12.45 -6.52
N LEU A 137 25.00 -11.38 -5.74
CA LEU A 137 25.99 -10.33 -5.54
C LEU A 137 26.77 -10.47 -4.23
N GLY A 138 26.42 -11.45 -3.41
CA GLY A 138 26.89 -11.53 -2.04
C GLY A 138 26.20 -10.52 -1.11
N ARG A 139 26.53 -10.61 0.18
CA ARG A 139 25.90 -9.85 1.27
C ARG A 139 25.78 -8.35 1.01
N ARG A 140 26.88 -7.69 0.65
CA ARG A 140 26.94 -6.23 0.48
C ARG A 140 26.08 -5.76 -0.70
N GLY A 141 26.16 -6.44 -1.83
CA GLY A 141 25.32 -6.12 -3.00
C GLY A 141 23.84 -6.41 -2.76
N GLY A 142 23.54 -7.47 -2.01
CA GLY A 142 22.18 -7.77 -1.54
C GLY A 142 21.59 -6.65 -0.70
N LEU A 143 22.31 -6.22 0.34
CA LEU A 143 21.90 -5.09 1.18
C LEU A 143 21.81 -3.77 0.41
N ALA A 144 22.72 -3.50 -0.53
CA ALA A 144 22.66 -2.31 -1.37
C ALA A 144 21.38 -2.26 -2.22
N LEU A 145 21.04 -3.35 -2.93
CA LEU A 145 19.80 -3.41 -3.70
C LEU A 145 18.55 -3.47 -2.83
N GLY A 146 18.62 -4.11 -1.66
CA GLY A 146 17.55 -4.10 -0.67
C GLY A 146 17.24 -2.69 -0.16
N LEU A 147 18.28 -1.94 0.19
CA LEU A 147 18.17 -0.56 0.64
C LEU A 147 17.64 0.31 -0.49
N ALA A 148 18.17 0.17 -1.70
CA ALA A 148 17.67 0.89 -2.87
C ALA A 148 16.19 0.62 -3.14
N TYR A 149 15.75 -0.63 -2.99
CA TYR A 149 14.34 -1.02 -3.12
C TYR A 149 13.48 -0.33 -2.06
N GLY A 150 13.88 -0.39 -0.79
CA GLY A 150 13.16 0.25 0.29
C GLY A 150 13.12 1.79 0.18
N LEU A 151 14.17 2.38 -0.37
CA LEU A 151 14.25 3.81 -0.64
C LEU A 151 13.70 4.20 -2.02
N SER A 152 13.11 3.26 -2.77
CA SER A 152 12.62 3.58 -4.11
C SER A 152 11.43 4.54 -4.06
N TRP A 153 11.36 5.44 -5.05
CA TRP A 153 10.36 6.50 -5.09
C TRP A 153 8.93 5.95 -5.03
N GLY A 154 8.64 4.83 -5.70
CA GLY A 154 7.31 4.24 -5.75
C GLY A 154 6.84 3.73 -4.38
N ILE A 155 7.74 3.15 -3.58
CA ILE A 155 7.40 2.73 -2.21
C ILE A 155 7.24 3.96 -1.31
N GLN A 156 8.15 4.93 -1.39
CA GLN A 156 8.07 6.14 -0.55
C GLN A 156 6.78 6.95 -0.81
N ARG A 157 6.38 7.10 -2.08
CA ARG A 157 5.14 7.82 -2.44
C ARG A 157 3.89 7.08 -1.99
N ALA A 158 3.87 5.75 -2.03
CA ALA A 158 2.78 4.97 -1.47
C ALA A 158 2.69 5.07 0.06
N VAL A 159 3.83 5.19 0.76
CA VAL A 159 3.86 5.43 2.22
C VAL A 159 3.33 6.82 2.60
N ASP A 160 3.47 7.80 1.70
CA ASP A 160 3.07 9.20 1.91
C ASP A 160 1.60 9.48 1.59
N PHE A 161 1.01 8.77 0.62
CA PHE A 161 -0.30 9.12 0.07
C PHE A 161 -1.46 8.84 1.04
N ASP A 162 -1.67 7.58 1.45
CA ASP A 162 -2.57 7.10 2.52
C ASP A 162 -2.65 5.56 2.39
N PHE A 163 -3.44 4.87 3.22
CA PHE A 163 -3.60 3.41 3.12
C PHE A 163 -4.27 2.99 1.81
N HIS A 164 -3.70 1.98 1.13
CA HIS A 164 -4.24 1.36 -0.08
C HIS A 164 -4.00 -0.15 -0.07
N GLU A 165 -4.99 -0.91 -0.55
CA GLU A 165 -5.01 -2.37 -0.65
C GLU A 165 -3.81 -2.96 -1.43
N ILE A 166 -3.23 -2.18 -2.35
CA ILE A 166 -2.06 -2.59 -3.12
C ILE A 166 -0.84 -2.92 -2.23
N CYS A 167 -0.85 -2.50 -0.96
CA CYS A 167 0.17 -2.90 0.02
C CYS A 167 0.25 -4.43 0.19
N PHE A 168 -0.84 -5.17 -0.03
CA PHE A 168 -0.82 -6.63 -0.06
C PHE A 168 -0.17 -7.19 -1.33
N ALA A 169 -0.35 -6.52 -2.48
CA ALA A 169 0.21 -6.99 -3.76
C ALA A 169 1.74 -6.93 -3.79
N VAL A 170 2.33 -5.88 -3.22
CA VAL A 170 3.78 -5.65 -3.26
C VAL A 170 4.60 -6.84 -2.72
N PRO A 171 4.38 -7.37 -1.50
CA PRO A 171 5.09 -8.55 -1.02
C PRO A 171 4.73 -9.83 -1.79
N LEU A 172 3.47 -10.01 -2.22
CA LEU A 172 3.06 -11.19 -3.00
C LEU A 172 3.83 -11.27 -4.33
N ILE A 173 3.92 -10.16 -5.07
CA ILE A 173 4.71 -10.05 -6.29
C ILE A 173 6.19 -10.31 -5.99
N ALA A 174 6.73 -9.71 -4.93
CA ALA A 174 8.15 -9.85 -4.60
C ALA A 174 8.54 -11.31 -4.27
N PHE A 175 7.75 -12.00 -3.43
CA PHE A 175 7.96 -13.41 -3.12
C PHE A 175 7.72 -14.32 -4.33
N SER A 176 6.73 -14.00 -5.16
CA SER A 176 6.45 -14.75 -6.38
C SER A 176 7.65 -14.71 -7.35
N LEU A 177 8.12 -13.50 -7.67
CA LEU A 177 9.22 -13.31 -8.61
C LEU A 177 10.56 -13.84 -8.06
N GLU A 178 10.79 -13.78 -6.75
CA GLU A 178 11.96 -14.43 -6.14
C GLU A 178 11.92 -15.96 -6.30
N ALA A 179 10.73 -16.56 -6.15
CA ALA A 179 10.54 -18.01 -6.26
C ALA A 179 10.60 -18.49 -7.72
N LEU A 180 10.26 -17.64 -8.68
CA LEU A 180 10.02 -17.97 -10.09
C LEU A 180 11.11 -18.85 -10.71
N ALA A 181 12.38 -18.49 -10.56
CA ALA A 181 13.50 -19.19 -11.18
C ALA A 181 13.80 -20.58 -10.58
N ARG A 182 13.40 -20.83 -9.32
CA ARG A 182 13.81 -22.05 -8.57
C ARG A 182 12.65 -22.94 -8.18
N ARG A 183 11.47 -22.36 -7.99
CA ARG A 183 10.27 -22.99 -7.47
C ARG A 183 9.03 -22.41 -8.17
N PRO A 184 8.84 -22.66 -9.48
CA PRO A 184 7.77 -22.03 -10.26
C PRO A 184 6.38 -22.28 -9.69
N ARG A 185 6.13 -23.46 -9.07
CA ARG A 185 4.86 -23.72 -8.36
C ARG A 185 4.65 -22.80 -7.16
N ALA A 186 5.69 -22.57 -6.36
CA ALA A 186 5.60 -21.64 -5.24
C ALA A 186 5.41 -20.20 -5.73
N ALA A 187 6.01 -19.84 -6.86
CA ALA A 187 5.77 -18.53 -7.48
C ALA A 187 4.30 -18.34 -7.87
N LEU A 188 3.67 -19.36 -8.47
CA LEU A 188 2.23 -19.33 -8.77
C LEU A 188 1.39 -19.20 -7.49
N TRP A 189 1.70 -19.95 -6.44
CA TRP A 189 0.98 -19.85 -5.15
C TRP A 189 1.10 -18.48 -4.49
N TRP A 190 2.25 -17.82 -4.59
CA TRP A 190 2.42 -16.45 -4.12
C TRP A 190 1.66 -15.43 -4.96
N ALA A 191 1.53 -15.66 -6.27
CA ALA A 191 0.83 -14.75 -7.16
C ALA A 191 -0.70 -14.95 -7.14
N LEU A 192 -1.20 -16.16 -6.86
CA LEU A 192 -2.62 -16.48 -6.94
C LEU A 192 -3.54 -15.53 -6.14
N PRO A 193 -3.19 -15.12 -4.90
CA PRO A 193 -4.02 -14.21 -4.11
C PRO A 193 -4.14 -12.79 -4.69
N LEU A 194 -3.35 -12.42 -5.71
CA LEU A 194 -3.43 -11.10 -6.36
C LEU A 194 -4.84 -10.78 -6.88
N VAL A 195 -5.60 -11.80 -7.32
CA VAL A 195 -7.00 -11.63 -7.77
C VAL A 195 -7.94 -11.14 -6.68
N LEU A 196 -7.55 -11.23 -5.41
CA LEU A 196 -8.33 -10.76 -4.26
C LEU A 196 -7.84 -9.40 -3.75
N VAL A 197 -6.74 -8.90 -4.30
CA VAL A 197 -6.14 -7.63 -3.86
C VAL A 197 -6.79 -6.45 -4.57
N LYS A 198 -6.84 -6.49 -5.89
CA LYS A 198 -7.44 -5.44 -6.72
C LYS A 198 -7.88 -6.02 -8.06
N GLU A 199 -8.92 -5.45 -8.64
CA GLU A 199 -9.55 -5.91 -9.88
C GLU A 199 -8.60 -6.05 -11.07
N ASP A 200 -7.61 -5.18 -11.22
CA ASP A 200 -6.64 -5.21 -12.34
C ASP A 200 -5.52 -6.25 -12.13
N LEU A 201 -5.28 -6.69 -10.90
CA LEU A 201 -4.14 -7.54 -10.56
C LEU A 201 -4.32 -9.01 -11.03
N GLY A 202 -5.51 -9.39 -11.50
CA GLY A 202 -5.70 -10.63 -12.25
C GLY A 202 -4.89 -10.69 -13.55
N LEU A 203 -4.70 -9.53 -14.21
CA LEU A 203 -3.84 -9.44 -15.39
C LEU A 203 -2.34 -9.52 -15.03
N THR A 204 -1.96 -8.98 -13.86
CA THR A 204 -0.60 -9.13 -13.32
C THR A 204 -0.29 -10.59 -12.99
N LEU A 205 -1.25 -11.31 -12.38
CA LEU A 205 -1.15 -12.76 -12.18
C LEU A 205 -0.94 -13.49 -13.51
N ALA A 206 -1.73 -13.15 -14.54
CA ALA A 206 -1.58 -13.75 -15.85
C ALA A 206 -0.20 -13.49 -16.46
N ALA A 207 0.33 -12.27 -16.36
CA ALA A 207 1.66 -11.93 -16.84
C ALA A 207 2.76 -12.73 -16.12
N ILE A 208 2.70 -12.85 -14.78
CA ILE A 208 3.64 -13.68 -14.00
C ILE A 208 3.58 -15.15 -14.49
N ALA A 209 2.38 -15.69 -14.65
CA ALA A 209 2.17 -17.06 -15.07
C ALA A 209 2.67 -17.30 -16.51
N LEU A 210 2.45 -16.36 -17.43
CA LEU A 210 3.00 -16.43 -18.79
C LEU A 210 4.53 -16.40 -18.82
N VAL A 211 5.17 -15.57 -17.98
CA VAL A 211 6.63 -15.56 -17.87
C VAL A 211 7.16 -16.89 -17.31
N ILE A 212 6.45 -17.51 -16.35
CA ILE A 212 6.77 -18.86 -15.87
C ILE A 212 6.63 -19.89 -16.98
N ALA A 213 5.54 -19.84 -17.76
CA ALA A 213 5.32 -20.75 -18.88
C ALA A 213 6.42 -20.62 -19.94
N TRP A 214 6.82 -19.39 -20.28
CA TRP A 214 7.91 -19.14 -21.21
C TRP A 214 9.23 -19.74 -20.73
N ARG A 215 9.63 -19.53 -19.47
CA ARG A 215 10.87 -20.11 -18.93
C ARG A 215 10.85 -21.62 -18.78
N ALA A 216 9.66 -22.19 -18.55
CA ALA A 216 9.49 -23.63 -18.47
C ALA A 216 9.35 -24.29 -19.85
N CYS A 217 9.22 -23.51 -20.92
CA CYS A 217 9.10 -24.00 -22.29
C CYS A 217 10.36 -24.79 -22.65
N GLY A 218 10.19 -26.04 -23.08
CA GLY A 218 11.28 -26.97 -23.37
C GLY A 218 11.88 -27.71 -22.16
N SER A 219 11.66 -27.24 -20.92
CA SER A 219 12.18 -27.90 -19.71
C SER A 219 11.12 -28.72 -18.96
N SER A 220 9.90 -28.21 -18.84
CA SER A 220 8.85 -28.85 -18.02
C SER A 220 7.45 -28.62 -18.58
N PRO A 221 6.94 -29.52 -19.46
CA PRO A 221 5.59 -29.41 -20.03
C PRO A 221 4.48 -29.33 -18.97
N ARG A 222 4.65 -30.02 -17.83
CA ARG A 222 3.71 -29.95 -16.71
C ARG A 222 3.63 -28.56 -16.09
N THR A 223 4.77 -27.90 -15.91
CA THR A 223 4.81 -26.53 -15.36
C THR A 223 4.17 -25.53 -16.30
N VAL A 224 4.41 -25.69 -17.62
CA VAL A 224 3.77 -24.87 -18.66
C VAL A 224 2.24 -24.99 -18.56
N ARG A 225 1.69 -26.20 -18.50
CA ARG A 225 0.23 -26.40 -18.39
C ARG A 225 -0.36 -25.74 -17.14
N TYR A 226 0.28 -25.89 -15.98
CA TYR A 226 -0.18 -25.23 -14.76
C TYR A 226 -0.13 -23.71 -14.88
N ALA A 227 0.96 -23.17 -15.41
CA ALA A 227 1.13 -21.74 -15.57
C ALA A 227 0.12 -21.16 -16.57
N LEU A 228 -0.15 -21.84 -17.69
CA LEU A 228 -1.20 -21.44 -18.62
C LEU A 228 -2.59 -21.50 -17.99
N GLY A 229 -2.89 -22.55 -17.22
CA GLY A 229 -4.16 -22.64 -16.46
C GLY A 229 -4.33 -21.48 -15.47
N VAL A 230 -3.27 -21.10 -14.75
CA VAL A 230 -3.28 -19.94 -13.85
C VAL A 230 -3.41 -18.63 -14.62
N ALA A 231 -2.80 -18.51 -15.80
CA ALA A 231 -2.94 -17.32 -16.65
C ALA A 231 -4.39 -17.13 -17.12
N VAL A 232 -5.03 -18.20 -17.60
CA VAL A 232 -6.45 -18.19 -17.98
C VAL A 232 -7.32 -17.83 -16.78
N PHE A 233 -7.04 -18.41 -15.60
CA PHE A 233 -7.76 -18.06 -14.37
C PHE A 233 -7.60 -16.58 -14.02
N GLY A 234 -6.39 -16.01 -14.09
CA GLY A 234 -6.16 -14.59 -13.78
C GLY A 234 -6.93 -13.65 -14.70
N VAL A 235 -6.95 -13.93 -16.01
CA VAL A 235 -7.74 -13.17 -16.98
C VAL A 235 -9.25 -13.35 -16.73
N ALA A 236 -9.71 -14.58 -16.55
CA ALA A 236 -11.12 -14.87 -16.29
C ALA A 236 -11.60 -14.21 -14.99
N ALA A 237 -10.77 -14.20 -13.95
CA ALA A 237 -11.08 -13.52 -12.69
C ALA A 237 -11.18 -12.00 -12.88
N ALA A 238 -10.24 -11.37 -13.59
CA ALA A 238 -10.33 -9.93 -13.89
C ALA A 238 -11.60 -9.58 -14.69
N VAL A 239 -11.93 -10.38 -15.72
CA VAL A 239 -13.16 -10.21 -16.50
C VAL A 239 -14.41 -10.39 -15.65
N LEU A 240 -14.46 -11.44 -14.82
CA LEU A 240 -15.59 -11.70 -13.93
C LEU A 240 -15.79 -10.56 -12.92
N VAL A 241 -14.69 -10.08 -12.34
CA VAL A 241 -14.71 -8.98 -11.37
C VAL A 241 -15.26 -7.72 -12.00
N LEU A 242 -14.72 -7.33 -13.16
CA LEU A 242 -15.07 -6.08 -13.84
C LEU A 242 -16.47 -6.12 -14.48
N THR A 243 -16.91 -7.26 -15.00
CA THR A 243 -18.18 -7.36 -15.77
C THR A 243 -19.36 -7.87 -14.95
N VAL A 244 -19.12 -8.54 -13.82
CA VAL A 244 -20.20 -9.14 -13.02
C VAL A 244 -20.14 -8.66 -11.57
N ILE A 245 -19.01 -8.85 -10.88
CA ILE A 245 -18.96 -8.63 -9.43
C ILE A 245 -19.14 -7.15 -9.09
N ILE A 246 -18.29 -6.27 -9.60
CA ILE A 246 -18.37 -4.83 -9.35
C ILE A 246 -19.75 -4.29 -9.77
N PRO A 247 -20.24 -4.52 -11.01
CA PRO A 247 -21.58 -4.07 -11.42
C PRO A 247 -22.72 -4.57 -10.51
N SER A 248 -22.63 -5.79 -9.97
CA SER A 248 -23.67 -6.34 -9.09
C SER A 248 -23.78 -5.64 -7.73
N PHE A 249 -22.70 -5.02 -7.24
CA PHE A 249 -22.68 -4.27 -5.98
C PHE A 249 -22.89 -2.76 -6.18
N ASN A 250 -22.72 -2.28 -7.41
CA ASN A 250 -22.95 -0.90 -7.77
C ASN A 250 -24.42 -0.62 -8.12
N THR A 251 -25.30 -0.74 -7.14
CA THR A 251 -26.76 -0.56 -7.31
C THR A 251 -27.22 0.88 -7.06
N ALA A 252 -26.37 1.74 -6.48
CA ALA A 252 -26.70 3.12 -6.11
C ALA A 252 -26.37 4.16 -7.19
N GLY A 253 -25.93 3.75 -8.38
CA GLY A 253 -25.57 4.67 -9.47
C GLY A 253 -24.28 5.47 -9.25
N GLY A 254 -23.48 5.15 -8.22
CA GLY A 254 -22.26 5.87 -7.83
C GLY A 254 -20.97 5.42 -8.54
N TYR A 255 -21.07 4.70 -9.66
CA TYR A 255 -19.91 4.20 -10.40
C TYR A 255 -19.87 4.78 -11.81
N ASP A 256 -19.02 5.79 -11.96
CA ASP A 256 -18.68 6.49 -13.20
C ASP A 256 -17.60 5.78 -14.02
N ASP A 257 -17.36 4.48 -13.85
CA ASP A 257 -16.26 3.83 -14.59
C ASP A 257 -16.62 3.60 -16.06
N TRP A 258 -17.90 3.49 -16.43
CA TRP A 258 -18.29 3.47 -17.84
C TRP A 258 -18.11 4.84 -18.52
N THR A 259 -18.28 5.93 -17.77
CA THR A 259 -17.99 7.30 -18.20
C THR A 259 -16.48 7.58 -18.30
N LYS A 260 -15.66 7.00 -17.40
CA LYS A 260 -14.19 7.06 -17.48
C LYS A 260 -13.59 6.18 -18.58
N VAL A 261 -14.22 5.05 -18.92
CA VAL A 261 -13.80 4.19 -20.05
C VAL A 261 -14.23 4.79 -21.40
N SER A 262 -15.29 5.62 -21.44
CA SER A 262 -15.63 6.39 -22.65
C SER A 262 -14.70 7.59 -22.89
N ASP A 263 -13.98 8.06 -21.87
CA ASP A 263 -12.92 9.07 -21.96
C ASP A 263 -11.52 8.42 -21.99
N ALA A 264 -11.34 7.39 -22.83
CA ALA A 264 -10.00 6.92 -23.16
C ALA A 264 -9.24 8.06 -23.83
N GLY A 265 -8.34 8.72 -23.08
CA GLY A 265 -7.46 9.74 -23.62
C GLY A 265 -6.64 9.20 -24.78
N SER A 266 -6.15 10.08 -25.66
CA SER A 266 -5.24 9.64 -26.71
C SER A 266 -4.03 8.94 -26.07
N PRO A 267 -3.54 7.83 -26.63
CA PRO A 267 -2.35 7.15 -26.11
C PRO A 267 -1.14 8.07 -25.97
N PHE A 268 -1.11 9.16 -26.74
CA PHE A 268 -0.06 10.18 -26.76
C PHE A 268 -0.30 11.34 -25.77
N ASP A 269 -1.47 11.44 -25.13
CA ASP A 269 -1.71 12.45 -24.11
C ASP A 269 -0.77 12.26 -22.93
N GLY A 270 -0.23 13.35 -22.41
CA GLY A 270 0.74 13.32 -21.30
C GLY A 270 2.00 12.51 -21.59
N LEU A 271 2.41 12.34 -22.87
CA LEU A 271 3.60 11.55 -23.25
C LEU A 271 4.85 11.93 -22.46
N ALA A 272 5.07 13.23 -22.21
CA ALA A 272 6.19 13.69 -21.40
C ALA A 272 6.17 13.14 -19.96
N THR A 273 4.99 13.07 -19.34
CA THR A 273 4.78 12.49 -18.00
C THR A 273 4.97 10.97 -18.04
N LYS A 274 4.38 10.29 -19.03
CA LYS A 274 4.53 8.83 -19.22
C LYS A 274 6.00 8.43 -19.40
N LEU A 275 6.74 9.15 -20.25
CA LEU A 275 8.18 8.94 -20.46
C LEU A 275 8.99 9.26 -19.21
N ARG A 276 8.64 10.30 -18.47
CA ARG A 276 9.26 10.62 -17.18
C ARG A 276 9.06 9.48 -16.18
N THR A 277 7.85 8.95 -16.06
CA THR A 277 7.54 7.81 -15.18
C THR A 277 8.33 6.56 -15.56
N LEU A 278 8.44 6.25 -16.87
CA LEU A 278 9.30 5.17 -17.35
C LEU A 278 10.79 5.43 -17.05
N ALA A 279 11.27 6.67 -17.22
CA ALA A 279 12.63 7.04 -16.90
C ALA A 279 12.93 6.86 -15.41
N TRP A 280 12.03 7.28 -14.51
CA TRP A 280 12.13 7.02 -13.07
C TRP A 280 12.12 5.52 -12.73
N LEU A 281 11.30 4.74 -13.43
CA LEU A 281 11.22 3.30 -13.22
C LEU A 281 12.48 2.56 -13.70
N LEU A 282 13.14 3.03 -14.77
CA LEU A 282 14.21 2.27 -15.42
C LEU A 282 15.61 2.82 -15.10
N VAL A 283 15.80 4.14 -15.02
CA VAL A 283 17.12 4.77 -14.91
C VAL A 283 17.66 4.73 -13.48
N PRO A 284 17.15 5.51 -12.50
CA PRO A 284 17.71 5.52 -11.15
C PRO A 284 17.43 4.22 -10.39
N THR A 285 16.42 3.45 -10.82
CA THR A 285 15.96 2.23 -10.14
C THR A 285 16.67 0.98 -10.64
N THR A 286 17.03 0.91 -11.93
CA THR A 286 17.58 -0.33 -12.53
C THR A 286 18.83 -0.13 -13.38
N GLY A 287 19.25 1.11 -13.65
CA GLY A 287 20.31 1.40 -14.62
C GLY A 287 20.04 0.78 -16.00
N LEU A 288 18.76 0.75 -16.41
CA LEU A 288 18.27 0.11 -17.64
C LEU A 288 18.50 -1.42 -17.73
N LEU A 289 19.17 -2.05 -16.76
CA LEU A 289 19.55 -3.45 -16.85
C LEU A 289 18.35 -4.40 -16.72
N ALA A 290 17.29 -3.97 -16.04
CA ALA A 290 16.05 -4.72 -15.93
C ALA A 290 15.41 -5.05 -17.28
N LEU A 291 15.65 -4.23 -18.33
CA LEU A 291 15.14 -4.46 -19.69
C LEU A 291 15.70 -5.73 -20.33
N ARG A 292 16.81 -6.28 -19.80
CA ARG A 292 17.37 -7.55 -20.28
C ARG A 292 16.69 -8.78 -19.67
N SER A 293 15.81 -8.60 -18.69
CA SER A 293 15.07 -9.68 -18.06
C SER A 293 13.64 -9.75 -18.60
N PRO A 294 13.14 -10.96 -18.90
CA PRO A 294 11.73 -11.13 -19.28
C PRO A 294 10.77 -10.83 -18.12
N LEU A 295 11.25 -10.67 -16.89
CA LEU A 295 10.41 -10.28 -15.76
C LEU A 295 9.82 -8.87 -15.93
N VAL A 296 10.43 -8.01 -16.75
CA VAL A 296 9.87 -6.67 -17.04
C VAL A 296 8.48 -6.74 -17.68
N LEU A 297 8.15 -7.84 -18.35
CA LEU A 297 6.82 -8.06 -18.94
C LEU A 297 5.71 -8.10 -17.89
N VAL A 298 6.03 -8.42 -16.63
CA VAL A 298 5.07 -8.40 -15.52
C VAL A 298 4.60 -6.98 -15.19
N ALA A 299 5.37 -5.95 -15.54
CA ALA A 299 4.97 -4.56 -15.36
C ALA A 299 3.95 -4.07 -16.41
N LEU A 300 3.81 -4.79 -17.54
CA LEU A 300 3.02 -4.32 -18.68
C LEU A 300 1.53 -4.16 -18.39
N PRO A 301 0.83 -5.06 -17.66
CA PRO A 301 -0.59 -4.85 -17.37
C PRO A 301 -0.85 -3.55 -16.61
N THR A 302 -0.08 -3.31 -15.53
CA THR A 302 -0.21 -2.09 -14.73
C THR A 302 0.20 -0.83 -15.49
N LEU A 303 1.28 -0.86 -16.27
CA LEU A 303 1.66 0.28 -17.12
C LEU A 303 0.63 0.53 -18.23
N GLY A 304 0.05 -0.54 -18.77
CA GLY A 304 -0.93 -0.50 -19.85
C GLY A 304 -2.17 0.28 -19.43
N TRP A 305 -2.86 -0.17 -18.38
CA TRP A 305 -4.08 0.52 -17.94
C TRP A 305 -3.78 1.95 -17.47
N ARG A 306 -2.65 2.16 -16.76
CA ARG A 306 -2.25 3.51 -16.31
C ARG A 306 -2.11 4.45 -17.49
N PHE A 307 -1.37 4.07 -18.52
CA PHE A 307 -1.08 4.96 -19.66
C PHE A 307 -2.21 5.03 -20.70
N LEU A 308 -3.19 4.13 -20.64
CA LEU A 308 -4.40 4.17 -21.46
C LEU A 308 -5.56 4.95 -20.81
N SER A 309 -5.53 5.13 -19.48
CA SER A 309 -6.55 5.92 -18.79
C SER A 309 -6.49 7.39 -19.20
N GLY A 310 -7.63 8.07 -19.34
CA GLY A 310 -7.71 9.52 -19.57
C GLY A 310 -7.41 10.39 -18.35
N ASP A 311 -7.29 9.81 -17.16
CA ASP A 311 -7.00 10.54 -15.93
C ASP A 311 -5.48 10.68 -15.70
N GLU A 312 -5.02 11.93 -15.69
CA GLU A 312 -3.62 12.31 -15.56
C GLU A 312 -2.98 11.88 -14.23
N HIS A 313 -3.77 11.67 -13.17
CA HIS A 313 -3.27 11.22 -11.88
C HIS A 313 -2.65 9.81 -11.95
N TYR A 314 -3.05 8.98 -12.92
CA TYR A 314 -2.48 7.64 -13.08
C TYR A 314 -1.12 7.63 -13.78
N TRP A 315 -0.77 8.67 -14.53
CA TRP A 315 0.42 8.65 -15.39
C TRP A 315 1.69 9.02 -14.64
N GLY A 316 1.55 9.85 -13.60
CA GLY A 316 2.64 10.54 -12.92
C GLY A 316 3.50 9.71 -11.98
N THR A 317 4.39 10.43 -11.31
CA THR A 317 5.27 9.92 -10.25
C THR A 317 4.78 10.23 -8.83
N ASP A 318 3.53 10.67 -8.73
CA ASP A 318 2.85 10.89 -7.48
C ASP A 318 1.96 9.68 -7.14
N TRP A 319 1.37 9.70 -5.95
CA TRP A 319 0.46 8.64 -5.47
C TRP A 319 1.12 7.26 -5.32
N HIS A 320 0.29 6.22 -5.16
CA HIS A 320 0.74 4.87 -4.79
C HIS A 320 0.98 3.92 -5.98
N TYR A 321 0.53 4.26 -7.20
CA TYR A 321 0.42 3.33 -8.34
C TYR A 321 1.74 2.66 -8.77
N SER A 322 2.89 3.26 -8.46
CA SER A 322 4.19 2.70 -8.82
C SER A 322 4.74 1.69 -7.82
N ALA A 323 4.15 1.55 -6.62
CA ALA A 323 4.65 0.63 -5.61
C ALA A 323 4.64 -0.83 -6.07
N VAL A 324 3.60 -1.26 -6.81
CA VAL A 324 3.51 -2.62 -7.38
C VAL A 324 4.52 -2.89 -8.49
N LEU A 325 5.04 -1.84 -9.14
CA LEU A 325 6.06 -1.94 -10.18
C LEU A 325 7.47 -2.10 -9.60
N MET A 326 7.74 -1.58 -8.41
CA MET A 326 9.05 -1.64 -7.76
C MET A 326 9.58 -3.07 -7.57
N PRO A 327 8.83 -4.05 -7.00
CA PRO A 327 9.34 -5.40 -6.85
C PRO A 327 9.63 -6.05 -8.22
N VAL A 328 8.84 -5.73 -9.25
CA VAL A 328 9.09 -6.19 -10.62
C VAL A 328 10.40 -5.63 -11.15
N ALA A 329 10.62 -4.31 -11.07
CA ALA A 329 11.81 -3.65 -11.58
C ALA A 329 13.10 -4.15 -10.91
N PHE A 330 13.11 -4.26 -9.58
CA PHE A 330 14.28 -4.72 -8.84
C PHE A 330 14.57 -6.22 -9.02
N LEU A 331 13.54 -7.07 -9.12
CA LEU A 331 13.75 -8.50 -9.38
C LEU A 331 14.10 -8.76 -10.85
N ALA A 332 13.58 -7.97 -11.80
CA ALA A 332 14.03 -7.98 -13.19
C ALA A 332 15.51 -7.56 -13.32
N LEU A 333 15.92 -6.50 -12.61
CA LEU A 333 17.33 -6.14 -12.48
C LEU A 333 18.15 -7.32 -11.94
N THR A 334 17.71 -7.90 -10.82
CA THR A 334 18.43 -8.99 -10.15
C THR A 334 18.57 -10.22 -11.06
N ASP A 335 17.52 -10.53 -11.82
CA ASP A 335 17.47 -11.65 -12.76
C ASP A 335 18.33 -11.42 -14.02
N ALA A 336 18.55 -10.18 -14.44
CA ALA A 336 19.43 -9.86 -15.56
C ALA A 336 20.94 -10.01 -15.23
N LEU A 337 21.32 -9.88 -13.95
CA LEU A 337 22.73 -9.85 -13.52
C LEU A 337 23.57 -11.07 -13.96
N PRO A 338 23.10 -12.33 -13.83
CA PRO A 338 23.90 -13.49 -14.21
C PRO A 338 24.27 -13.51 -15.69
N ALA A 339 23.32 -13.18 -16.58
CA ALA A 339 23.55 -13.17 -18.02
C ALA A 339 24.59 -12.11 -18.42
N VAL A 340 24.61 -10.97 -17.72
CA VAL A 340 25.50 -9.85 -18.03
C VAL A 340 26.88 -10.04 -17.43
N ARG A 341 27.00 -10.71 -16.27
CA ARG A 341 28.28 -11.07 -15.64
C ARG A 341 29.13 -12.04 -16.47
N HIS A 342 28.50 -12.83 -17.31
CA HIS A 342 29.17 -13.75 -18.24
C HIS A 342 29.25 -13.18 -19.66
N SER A 343 29.02 -11.88 -19.83
CA SER A 343 29.17 -11.21 -21.13
C SER A 343 30.63 -11.17 -21.57
N THR A 344 30.86 -11.30 -22.88
CA THR A 344 32.18 -11.10 -23.49
C THR A 344 32.62 -9.64 -23.50
N HIS A 345 31.70 -8.69 -23.26
CA HIS A 345 32.01 -7.26 -23.24
C HIS A 345 32.42 -6.80 -21.82
N ALA A 346 33.68 -6.42 -21.65
CA ALA A 346 34.23 -6.01 -20.35
C ALA A 346 33.47 -4.85 -19.68
N TRP A 347 32.94 -3.89 -20.47
CA TRP A 347 32.18 -2.77 -19.92
C TRP A 347 30.87 -3.20 -19.25
N LEU A 348 30.19 -4.24 -19.78
CA LEU A 348 28.98 -4.81 -19.19
C LEU A 348 29.29 -5.51 -17.87
N CYS A 349 30.41 -6.25 -17.80
CA CYS A 349 30.85 -6.88 -16.57
C CYS A 349 31.15 -5.83 -15.48
N SER A 350 31.92 -4.79 -15.81
CA SER A 350 32.20 -3.67 -14.90
C SER A 350 30.93 -2.96 -14.45
N TYR A 351 29.96 -2.79 -15.35
CA TYR A 351 28.67 -2.20 -15.04
C TYR A 351 27.94 -3.00 -13.94
N THR A 352 27.87 -4.33 -14.05
CA THR A 352 27.19 -5.17 -13.03
C THR A 352 27.82 -5.14 -11.64
N VAL A 353 29.12 -4.83 -11.54
CA VAL A 353 29.82 -4.74 -10.25
C VAL A 353 29.49 -3.42 -9.56
N GLN A 354 29.47 -2.32 -10.30
CA GLN A 354 29.26 -0.97 -9.73
C GLN A 354 27.77 -0.61 -9.58
N LEU A 355 26.91 -1.19 -10.42
CA LEU A 355 25.49 -0.84 -10.50
C LEU A 355 24.73 -0.95 -9.17
N PRO A 356 24.88 -2.01 -8.34
CA PRO A 356 24.18 -2.08 -7.05
C PRO A 356 24.49 -0.91 -6.12
N VAL A 357 25.76 -0.49 -6.08
CA VAL A 357 26.20 0.65 -5.25
C VAL A 357 25.71 1.96 -5.86
N ALA A 358 25.77 2.11 -7.18
CA ALA A 358 25.28 3.30 -7.89
C ALA A 358 23.76 3.49 -7.69
N ILE A 359 22.96 2.42 -7.80
CA ILE A 359 21.51 2.46 -7.55
C ILE A 359 21.24 2.79 -6.08
N ALA A 360 21.97 2.19 -5.13
CA ALA A 360 21.80 2.51 -3.71
C ALA A 360 22.16 3.97 -3.39
N ALA A 361 23.23 4.49 -3.99
CA ALA A 361 23.63 5.89 -3.86
C ALA A 361 22.61 6.84 -4.50
N ALA A 362 22.10 6.50 -5.69
CA ALA A 362 21.04 7.25 -6.36
C ALA A 362 19.75 7.25 -5.53
N ALA A 363 19.32 6.11 -5.01
CA ALA A 363 18.15 6.00 -4.15
C ALA A 363 18.31 6.83 -2.87
N LEU A 364 19.49 6.81 -2.24
CA LEU A 364 19.78 7.63 -1.06
C LEU A 364 19.80 9.13 -1.38
N ALA A 365 20.41 9.53 -2.50
CA ALA A 365 20.44 10.93 -2.94
C ALA A 365 19.03 11.43 -3.29
N LEU A 366 18.24 10.65 -4.02
CA LEU A 366 16.85 10.99 -4.35
C LEU A 366 15.96 10.99 -3.11
N THR A 367 16.31 10.21 -2.07
CA THR A 367 15.53 10.19 -0.82
C THR A 367 15.44 11.56 -0.17
N THR A 368 16.41 12.46 -0.38
CA THR A 368 16.37 13.82 0.20
C THR A 368 15.27 14.71 -0.39
N SER A 369 14.69 14.33 -1.54
CA SER A 369 13.53 14.99 -2.15
C SER A 369 12.26 14.13 -2.11
N LEU A 370 12.29 13.02 -1.39
CA LEU A 370 11.18 12.08 -1.24
C LEU A 370 10.68 12.03 0.21
N PRO A 371 9.51 11.42 0.47
CA PRO A 371 8.86 11.44 1.78
C PRO A 371 9.72 11.01 2.97
N LEU A 372 10.65 10.06 2.81
CA LEU A 372 11.53 9.65 3.91
C LEU A 372 12.52 10.74 4.37
N ALA A 373 12.73 11.82 3.58
CA ALA A 373 13.48 12.98 4.04
C ALA A 373 12.89 13.59 5.32
N GLN A 374 11.59 13.42 5.56
CA GLN A 374 10.91 13.89 6.77
C GLN A 374 11.54 13.32 8.06
N LEU A 375 12.17 12.14 8.01
CA LEU A 375 12.87 11.53 9.15
C LEU A 375 14.07 12.35 9.64
N THR A 376 14.59 13.25 8.81
CA THR A 376 15.68 14.16 9.20
C THR A 376 15.18 15.39 9.95
N GLY A 377 13.88 15.70 9.86
CA GLY A 377 13.26 16.84 10.54
C GLY A 377 12.71 16.46 11.91
N THR A 378 12.85 17.36 12.90
CA THR A 378 12.26 17.14 14.24
C THR A 378 10.74 17.13 14.24
N GLU A 379 10.12 17.76 13.24
CA GLU A 379 8.67 17.92 13.15
C GLU A 379 7.93 16.59 13.06
N VAL A 380 8.41 15.62 12.26
CA VAL A 380 7.72 14.32 12.09
C VAL A 380 7.53 13.56 13.41
N TYR A 381 8.37 13.83 14.41
CA TYR A 381 8.35 13.20 15.74
C TYR A 381 7.47 13.94 16.76
N ARG A 382 6.99 15.14 16.42
CA ARG A 382 6.16 15.97 17.30
C ARG A 382 4.72 15.99 16.82
N LYS A 383 3.81 16.40 17.69
CA LYS A 383 2.42 16.67 17.33
C LYS A 383 2.18 18.16 17.44
N PRO A 384 1.70 18.82 16.37
CA PRO A 384 1.40 20.25 16.43
C PRO A 384 0.33 20.56 17.49
N ALA A 385 0.52 21.68 18.21
CA ALA A 385 -0.46 22.13 19.21
C ALA A 385 -1.82 22.47 18.57
N ALA A 386 -1.81 23.03 17.35
CA ALA A 386 -3.02 23.32 16.57
C ALA A 386 -3.86 22.06 16.33
N VAL A 387 -3.23 20.95 15.91
CA VAL A 387 -3.90 19.65 15.71
C VAL A 387 -4.51 19.14 17.02
N SER A 388 -3.83 19.33 18.16
CA SER A 388 -4.38 18.96 19.48
C SER A 388 -5.57 19.83 19.89
N GLY A 389 -5.67 21.07 19.38
CA GLY A 389 -6.87 21.90 19.51
C GLY A 389 -8.03 21.35 18.68
N VAL A 390 -7.76 21.04 17.40
CA VAL A 390 -8.75 20.47 16.47
C VAL A 390 -9.30 19.14 16.99
N GLU A 391 -8.45 18.24 17.46
CA GLU A 391 -8.91 16.96 18.02
C GLU A 391 -9.78 17.15 19.27
N ARG A 392 -9.49 18.13 20.13
CA ARG A 392 -10.35 18.47 21.27
C ARG A 392 -11.71 19.00 20.83
N LEU A 393 -11.76 19.79 19.75
CA LEU A 393 -13.02 20.23 19.16
C LEU A 393 -13.81 19.03 18.61
N LEU A 394 -13.17 18.18 17.80
CA LEU A 394 -13.80 17.02 17.19
C LEU A 394 -14.22 15.97 18.23
N ALA A 395 -13.52 15.85 19.36
CA ALA A 395 -13.86 14.96 20.47
C ALA A 395 -15.18 15.30 21.16
N ARG A 396 -15.73 16.51 20.95
CA ARG A 396 -17.06 16.89 21.45
C ARG A 396 -18.21 16.16 20.73
N ILE A 397 -17.96 15.63 19.54
CA ILE A 397 -18.92 14.79 18.82
C ILE A 397 -19.01 13.45 19.57
N PRO A 398 -20.21 12.96 19.91
CA PRO A 398 -20.38 11.62 20.50
C PRO A 398 -19.92 10.51 19.56
N ASP A 399 -19.48 9.38 20.13
CA ASP A 399 -19.24 8.17 19.34
C ASP A 399 -20.55 7.70 18.69
N ASP A 400 -20.43 7.07 17.51
CA ASP A 400 -21.52 6.59 16.65
C ASP A 400 -22.49 7.67 16.13
N ALA A 401 -22.27 8.95 16.46
CA ALA A 401 -23.02 10.06 15.87
C ALA A 401 -22.87 10.11 14.35
N THR A 402 -23.90 10.63 13.68
CA THR A 402 -23.85 10.91 12.24
C THR A 402 -23.16 12.24 11.98
N VAL A 403 -22.12 12.23 11.14
CA VAL A 403 -21.31 13.43 10.86
C VAL A 403 -21.11 13.59 9.37
N GLU A 404 -21.33 14.79 8.88
CA GLU A 404 -20.88 15.20 7.55
C GLU A 404 -19.52 15.89 7.66
N ALA A 405 -18.54 15.49 6.84
CA ALA A 405 -17.19 16.03 6.94
C ALA A 405 -16.47 16.13 5.60
N ASN A 406 -15.51 17.06 5.53
CA ASN A 406 -14.50 17.09 4.47
C ASN A 406 -13.16 16.49 4.97
N ILE A 407 -12.11 16.59 4.14
CA ILE A 407 -10.80 15.92 4.27
C ILE A 407 -10.26 15.87 5.71
N GLY A 408 -9.98 17.02 6.33
CA GLY A 408 -9.32 17.07 7.64
C GLY A 408 -10.05 16.26 8.73
N PRO A 409 -11.33 16.56 9.04
CA PRO A 409 -12.06 15.89 10.11
C PRO A 409 -12.28 14.39 9.91
N ILE A 410 -12.41 13.92 8.66
CA ILE A 410 -12.60 12.48 8.35
C ILE A 410 -11.53 11.62 9.04
N SER A 411 -10.28 12.08 9.04
CA SER A 411 -9.13 11.37 9.62
C SER A 411 -9.24 11.06 11.12
N ARG A 412 -10.14 11.73 11.84
CA ARG A 412 -10.36 11.58 13.29
C ARG A 412 -11.72 11.01 13.65
N LEU A 413 -12.65 10.99 12.69
CA LEU A 413 -14.04 10.65 12.94
C LEU A 413 -14.43 9.30 12.34
N ALA A 414 -13.83 8.87 11.22
CA ALA A 414 -14.24 7.63 10.53
C ALA A 414 -14.16 6.36 11.40
N SER A 415 -13.26 6.34 12.39
CA SER A 415 -13.08 5.19 13.29
C SER A 415 -14.17 5.07 14.36
N ARG A 416 -14.89 6.16 14.67
CA ARG A 416 -15.82 6.23 15.81
C ARG A 416 -17.22 6.72 15.46
N CYS A 417 -17.36 7.55 14.44
CA CYS A 417 -18.64 8.11 13.97
C CYS A 417 -19.10 7.44 12.68
N ARG A 418 -20.36 7.65 12.30
CA ARG A 418 -20.84 7.36 10.95
C ARG A 418 -20.64 8.61 10.10
N VAL A 419 -19.61 8.59 9.24
CA VAL A 419 -19.15 9.78 8.51
C VAL A 419 -19.61 9.73 7.06
N PHE A 420 -20.21 10.82 6.60
CA PHE A 420 -20.61 11.07 5.21
C PHE A 420 -19.72 12.15 4.60
N TRP A 421 -19.59 12.13 3.27
CA TRP A 421 -18.90 13.18 2.56
C TRP A 421 -19.72 14.46 2.52
N LEU A 422 -19.02 15.58 2.64
CA LEU A 422 -19.60 16.90 2.52
C LEU A 422 -20.28 17.10 1.15
N GLY A 423 -21.59 17.32 1.18
CA GLY A 423 -22.45 17.53 0.02
C GLY A 423 -23.07 16.25 -0.57
N ASP A 424 -22.73 15.07 -0.04
CA ASP A 424 -23.25 13.79 -0.55
C ASP A 424 -23.82 12.91 0.56
N THR A 425 -24.91 13.39 1.16
CA THR A 425 -25.65 12.66 2.21
C THR A 425 -26.94 12.01 1.70
N GLN A 426 -27.24 12.12 0.39
CA GLN A 426 -28.46 11.63 -0.26
C GLN A 426 -29.75 11.93 0.52
N GLY A 427 -29.85 13.15 1.09
CA GLY A 427 -31.02 13.61 1.83
C GLY A 427 -31.05 13.24 3.32
N ALA A 428 -30.08 12.48 3.81
CA ALA A 428 -29.87 12.35 5.26
C ALA A 428 -29.38 13.69 5.83
N ALA A 429 -29.96 14.12 6.96
CA ALA A 429 -29.49 15.27 7.73
C ALA A 429 -28.66 14.77 8.93
N PRO A 430 -27.33 14.89 8.91
CA PRO A 430 -26.48 14.41 10.01
C PRO A 430 -26.65 15.24 11.28
N GLU A 431 -26.24 14.69 12.42
CA GLU A 431 -26.31 15.40 13.71
C GLU A 431 -25.26 16.51 13.81
N TYR A 432 -24.12 16.33 13.14
CA TYR A 432 -23.01 17.27 13.13
C TYR A 432 -22.48 17.49 11.71
N ILE A 433 -21.94 18.68 11.46
CA ILE A 433 -21.13 18.98 10.28
C ILE A 433 -19.77 19.47 10.77
N ALA A 434 -18.70 18.77 10.40
CA ALA A 434 -17.33 19.11 10.77
C ALA A 434 -16.56 19.57 9.53
N LEU A 435 -16.11 20.82 9.53
CA LEU A 435 -15.46 21.45 8.38
C LEU A 435 -14.02 21.81 8.73
N GLU A 436 -13.08 21.34 7.92
CA GLU A 436 -11.83 22.05 7.71
C GLU A 436 -12.10 23.25 6.78
N ASN A 437 -11.98 24.45 7.33
CA ASN A 437 -12.25 25.74 6.69
C ASN A 437 -10.98 26.61 6.62
N ILE A 438 -9.84 25.99 6.30
CA ILE A 438 -8.58 26.72 6.14
C ILE A 438 -8.68 27.63 4.89
N GLY A 439 -8.38 28.92 5.07
CA GLY A 439 -8.45 29.92 3.99
C GLY A 439 -9.85 30.49 3.71
N ASP A 440 -10.78 30.36 4.65
CA ASP A 440 -12.15 30.91 4.58
C ASP A 440 -12.92 30.50 3.32
N ARG A 441 -12.74 29.24 2.90
CA ARG A 441 -13.47 28.64 1.77
C ARG A 441 -14.98 28.70 1.98
N TYR A 442 -15.42 28.48 3.22
CA TYR A 442 -16.81 28.58 3.65
C TYR A 442 -16.97 29.82 4.53
N ARG A 443 -17.24 30.99 3.90
CA ARG A 443 -17.36 32.28 4.60
C ARG A 443 -18.57 32.35 5.55
N ASP A 444 -19.64 31.63 5.22
CA ASP A 444 -20.82 31.47 6.06
C ASP A 444 -21.10 29.97 6.26
N PRO A 445 -20.45 29.31 7.24
CA PRO A 445 -20.63 27.88 7.48
C PRO A 445 -22.09 27.49 7.78
N VAL A 446 -22.84 28.35 8.48
CA VAL A 446 -24.25 28.08 8.82
C VAL A 446 -25.13 28.23 7.58
N GLY A 447 -24.92 29.28 6.79
CA GLY A 447 -25.61 29.44 5.51
C GLY A 447 -25.31 28.31 4.53
N TYR A 448 -24.06 27.85 4.50
CA TYR A 448 -23.67 26.68 3.70
C TYR A 448 -24.36 25.39 4.19
N ALA A 449 -24.41 25.16 5.51
CA ALA A 449 -25.17 24.03 6.08
C ALA A 449 -26.67 24.08 5.72
N ARG A 450 -27.28 25.27 5.67
CA ARG A 450 -28.68 25.44 5.21
C ARG A 450 -28.85 25.13 3.72
N GLN A 451 -27.84 25.39 2.90
CA GLN A 451 -27.88 25.00 1.48
C GLN A 451 -27.81 23.48 1.31
N LEU A 452 -26.99 22.80 2.10
CA LEU A 452 -26.87 21.34 2.08
C LEU A 452 -28.13 20.66 2.66
N HIS A 453 -28.68 21.21 3.74
CA HIS A 453 -29.82 20.64 4.46
C HIS A 453 -30.93 21.69 4.69
N PRO A 454 -31.76 22.00 3.68
CA PRO A 454 -32.80 23.02 3.78
C PRO A 454 -33.84 22.81 4.89
N PHE A 455 -34.00 21.58 5.37
CA PHE A 455 -34.99 21.19 6.39
C PHE A 455 -34.40 20.98 7.78
N ALA A 456 -33.10 21.25 7.97
CA ALA A 456 -32.44 21.11 9.27
C ALA A 456 -31.70 22.40 9.65
N GLU A 457 -31.84 22.81 10.90
CA GLU A 457 -31.12 23.97 11.44
C GLU A 457 -29.86 23.53 12.18
N TYR A 458 -28.75 24.22 11.93
CA TYR A 458 -27.47 23.97 12.59
C TYR A 458 -26.94 25.24 13.25
N ASP A 459 -26.34 25.09 14.43
CA ASP A 459 -25.63 26.13 15.15
C ASP A 459 -24.13 25.83 15.21
N ILE A 460 -23.31 26.88 15.32
CA ILE A 460 -21.88 26.72 15.59
C ILE A 460 -21.71 26.20 17.02
N ALA A 461 -21.23 24.96 17.12
CA ALA A 461 -20.90 24.34 18.39
C ALA A 461 -19.50 24.74 18.86
N GLY A 462 -18.57 25.03 17.95
CA GLY A 462 -17.25 25.57 18.27
C GLY A 462 -16.31 25.67 17.06
N GLU A 463 -15.23 26.42 17.23
CA GLU A 463 -14.25 26.69 16.19
C GLU A 463 -12.83 26.71 16.78
N THR A 464 -11.85 26.17 16.04
CA THR A 464 -10.44 26.26 16.40
C THR A 464 -9.54 25.97 15.21
N GLY A 465 -8.46 26.73 15.05
CA GLY A 465 -7.39 26.40 14.09
C GLY A 465 -7.85 26.21 12.64
N GLY A 466 -8.86 26.97 12.20
CA GLY A 466 -9.45 26.83 10.86
C GLY A 466 -10.44 25.68 10.72
N TYR A 467 -10.88 25.07 11.83
CA TYR A 467 -11.94 24.05 11.83
C TYR A 467 -13.21 24.60 12.48
N VAL A 468 -14.35 24.28 11.88
CA VAL A 468 -15.69 24.68 12.35
C VAL A 468 -16.51 23.43 12.61
N LEU A 469 -17.11 23.36 13.79
CA LEU A 469 -18.05 22.31 14.15
C LEU A 469 -19.45 22.90 14.27
N LEU A 470 -20.37 22.36 13.49
CA LEU A 470 -21.79 22.68 13.54
C LEU A 470 -22.55 21.51 14.17
N GLN A 471 -23.58 21.83 14.96
CA GLN A 471 -24.48 20.85 15.58
C GLN A 471 -25.92 21.16 15.18
N ARG A 472 -26.65 20.11 14.79
CA ARG A 472 -28.07 20.24 14.46
C ARG A 472 -28.87 20.58 15.71
N ARG A 473 -29.78 21.56 15.61
CA ARG A 473 -30.75 21.85 16.66
C ARG A 473 -31.70 20.67 16.83
N ALA A 474 -31.98 20.30 18.08
CA ALA A 474 -33.10 19.42 18.35
C ALA A 474 -34.39 20.12 17.87
N ALA A 475 -35.25 19.40 17.16
CA ALA A 475 -36.57 19.92 16.85
C ALA A 475 -37.25 20.29 18.18
N ALA A 476 -37.66 21.55 18.34
CA ALA A 476 -38.47 21.93 19.47
C ALA A 476 -39.72 21.02 19.46
N GLY A 477 -39.85 20.15 20.46
CA GLY A 477 -40.98 19.25 20.57
C GLY A 477 -42.27 20.07 20.53
N GLY A 478 -43.05 19.87 19.47
CA GLY A 478 -44.42 20.38 19.34
C GLY A 478 -45.41 19.39 19.93
#